data_AF-A0A354TK05-F1
#
_entry.id   AF-A0A354TK05-F1
#
_cell.length_a   1.000
_cell.length_b   1.000
_cell.length_c   1.000
_cell.angle_alpha   90.00
_cell.angle_beta   90.00
_cell.angle_gamma   90.00
#
_symmetry.space_group_name_H-M   'P 1'
#
loop_
_entity.id
_entity.type
_entity.pdbx_description
1 polymer ?
#
loop_
_entity_poly.entity_id
_entity_poly.type
_entity_poly.pdbx_seq_one_letter_code
_entity_poly.pdbx_strand_id
1 'polypeptide(L)'
;MIICLESSILGGYLTNEVPGLVTGVLHLAGQPQPVRVELVGNFLRDIAGCRVDFHNPLPEVNEKQAGAISNLQHGYSGLMTASYRVAKLPRRRSQGDGASALPTPPGLKNLLFFEWFNQDQQRVLIQSWHLHLRVSAPRWQLTKDEEAALLRQNRARRKHFLLGQSPNSRSADALHSPGYDDPFQPTKPGCDPFGPSTGESSETRPPHKKGPRTQNPAEKDPVTRSAALAKELRRFQGLLVFNEEVRTRPAVLRLLSTVADLAAHLVHMLRQFAEAQKEHWEFLMVDLEQSLPLFAAALNATDKLVQQNPGGADMQWLAGVQASLLNIELRMRELLGLLR
;
A
#
# COMPACT_ATOMS: atom_id res chain seq x y z
N MET A 1 11.70 6.59 -8.98
CA MET A 1 12.67 5.47 -8.76
C MET A 1 12.52 4.93 -7.34
N ILE A 2 12.91 3.68 -7.03
CA ILE A 2 12.93 3.15 -5.65
C ILE A 2 14.38 2.86 -5.25
N ILE A 3 14.81 3.38 -4.10
CA ILE A 3 16.13 3.16 -3.50
C ILE A 3 15.93 2.43 -2.18
N CYS A 4 16.65 1.33 -1.99
CA CYS A 4 16.68 0.57 -0.75
C CYS A 4 18.06 0.78 -0.11
N LEU A 5 18.12 1.17 1.16
CA LEU A 5 19.37 1.53 1.83
C LEU A 5 19.79 0.55 2.92
N GLU A 6 18.98 -0.46 3.23
CA GLU A 6 19.21 -1.35 4.38
C GLU A 6 20.58 -2.02 4.41
N SER A 7 21.12 -2.43 3.26
CA SER A 7 22.42 -3.09 3.18
C SER A 7 23.58 -2.10 3.22
N SER A 8 23.40 -0.89 2.69
CA SER A 8 24.49 0.08 2.56
C SER A 8 24.55 1.10 3.67
N ILE A 9 23.59 1.12 4.59
CA ILE A 9 23.71 1.91 5.81
C ILE A 9 24.84 1.35 6.66
N LEU A 10 25.75 2.21 7.10
CA LEU A 10 26.74 1.92 8.15
C LEU A 10 26.15 2.22 9.53
N GLY A 11 25.43 3.33 9.61
CA GLY A 11 24.72 3.78 10.80
C GLY A 11 24.27 5.23 10.66
N GLY A 12 23.67 5.76 11.70
CA GLY A 12 23.13 7.10 11.69
C GLY A 12 21.99 7.25 12.69
N TYR A 13 21.25 8.33 12.54
CA TYR A 13 20.06 8.58 13.34
C TYR A 13 19.02 9.33 12.54
N LEU A 14 17.76 9.09 12.86
CA LEU A 14 16.64 9.96 12.50
C LEU A 14 15.90 10.36 13.79
N THR A 15 15.50 11.62 13.89
CA THR A 15 14.77 12.17 15.03
C THR A 15 13.48 12.80 14.57
N ASN A 16 12.41 12.53 15.34
CA ASN A 16 11.12 13.20 15.23
C ASN A 16 10.76 13.83 16.58
N GLU A 17 11.76 14.34 17.32
CA GLU A 17 11.56 15.04 18.60
C GLU A 17 10.75 16.33 18.46
N VAL A 18 10.62 16.88 17.24
CA VAL A 18 9.78 18.02 16.91
C VAL A 18 8.58 17.53 16.07
N PRO A 19 7.33 17.78 16.50
CA PRO A 19 6.15 17.40 15.72
C PRO A 19 6.16 18.00 14.31
N GLY A 20 5.84 17.18 13.33
CA GLY A 20 5.77 17.54 11.90
C GLY A 20 7.11 17.57 11.17
N LEU A 21 8.23 17.28 11.87
CA LEU A 21 9.56 17.34 11.31
C LEU A 21 10.38 16.08 11.67
N VAL A 22 10.90 15.42 10.64
CA VAL A 22 11.88 14.34 10.78
C VAL A 22 13.22 14.83 10.25
N THR A 23 14.26 14.83 11.09
CA THR A 23 15.61 15.19 10.66
C THR A 23 16.62 14.11 11.02
N GLY A 24 17.81 14.13 10.42
CA GLY A 24 18.88 13.25 10.85
C GLY A 24 20.02 13.13 9.87
N VAL A 25 20.87 12.14 10.14
CA VAL A 25 22.11 11.91 9.40
C VAL A 25 22.30 10.42 9.19
N LEU A 26 22.55 10.02 7.93
CA LEU A 26 22.84 8.64 7.53
C LEU A 26 24.26 8.56 6.99
N HIS A 27 25.00 7.54 7.41
CA HIS A 27 26.30 7.20 6.82
C HIS A 27 26.11 5.98 5.93
N LEU A 28 26.48 6.10 4.65
CA LEU A 28 26.32 5.05 3.66
C LEU A 28 27.69 4.52 3.21
N ALA A 29 27.78 3.20 3.06
CA ALA A 29 28.92 2.51 2.52
C ALA A 29 29.13 2.92 1.05
N GLY A 30 30.33 3.36 0.71
CA GLY A 30 30.65 3.89 -0.62
C GLY A 30 30.38 5.38 -0.84
N GLN A 31 29.87 6.10 0.18
CA GLN A 31 29.71 7.55 0.15
C GLN A 31 30.63 8.22 1.18
N PRO A 32 31.51 9.17 0.78
CA PRO A 32 32.43 9.82 1.70
C PRO A 32 31.74 10.85 2.59
N GLN A 33 30.64 11.44 2.13
CA GLN A 33 29.88 12.44 2.87
C GLN A 33 28.62 11.82 3.47
N PRO A 34 28.24 12.21 4.70
CA PRO A 34 27.00 11.74 5.28
C PRO A 34 25.79 12.35 4.57
N VAL A 35 24.72 11.57 4.45
CA VAL A 35 23.45 12.02 3.91
C VAL A 35 22.65 12.69 5.02
N ARG A 36 22.37 13.98 4.85
CA ARG A 36 21.50 14.76 5.75
C ARG A 36 20.06 14.60 5.32
N VAL A 37 19.17 14.40 6.29
CA VAL A 37 17.74 14.17 6.06
C VAL A 37 16.93 15.24 6.76
N GLU A 38 16.01 15.87 6.04
CA GLU A 38 15.06 16.85 6.53
C GLU A 38 13.72 16.65 5.82
N LEU A 39 12.74 16.10 6.53
CA LEU A 39 11.48 15.65 5.96
C LEU A 39 10.30 16.23 6.73
N VAL A 40 9.25 16.57 6.00
CA VAL A 40 7.97 17.01 6.57
C VAL A 40 7.09 15.79 6.87
N GLY A 41 6.68 15.66 8.13
CA GLY A 41 5.81 14.62 8.64
C GLY A 41 6.32 14.01 9.95
N ASN A 42 5.76 12.86 10.32
CA ASN A 42 6.00 12.24 11.63
C ASN A 42 6.34 10.76 11.51
N PHE A 43 6.95 10.22 12.56
CA PHE A 43 6.98 8.79 12.83
C PHE A 43 5.61 8.31 13.31
N LEU A 44 5.38 7.01 13.23
CA LEU A 44 4.21 6.36 13.82
C LEU A 44 4.34 6.33 15.35
N ARG A 45 3.21 6.01 16.00
CA ARG A 45 3.05 6.14 17.46
C ARG A 45 4.07 5.36 18.27
N ASP A 46 4.61 4.26 17.74
CA ASP A 46 5.60 3.43 18.44
C ASP A 46 6.93 4.14 18.71
N ILE A 47 7.27 5.14 17.90
CA ILE A 47 8.52 5.91 18.01
C ILE A 47 8.31 7.42 17.82
N ALA A 48 7.06 7.90 17.79
CA ALA A 48 6.74 9.32 17.71
C ALA A 48 7.38 10.10 18.86
N GLY A 49 7.94 11.27 18.56
CA GLY A 49 8.68 12.07 19.54
C GLY A 49 10.04 11.52 19.94
N CYS A 50 10.50 10.41 19.37
CA CYS A 50 11.80 9.82 19.69
C CYS A 50 12.87 10.17 18.65
N ARG A 51 14.12 10.02 19.09
CA ARG A 51 15.29 9.82 18.24
C ARG A 51 15.56 8.32 18.13
N VAL A 52 15.78 7.86 16.91
CA VAL A 52 16.13 6.48 16.58
C VAL A 52 17.55 6.48 16.02
N ASP A 53 18.49 6.03 16.83
CA ASP A 53 19.87 5.76 16.40
C ASP A 53 19.95 4.31 15.92
N PHE A 54 20.63 4.08 14.81
CA PHE A 54 20.79 2.73 14.26
C PHE A 54 22.18 2.50 13.71
N HIS A 55 22.63 1.26 13.81
CA HIS A 55 23.91 0.79 13.32
C HIS A 55 23.75 -0.55 12.60
N ASN A 56 24.42 -0.70 11.46
CA ASN A 56 24.44 -1.93 10.72
C ASN A 56 25.66 -2.77 11.08
N PRO A 57 25.48 -3.94 11.70
CA PRO A 57 26.60 -4.84 11.99
C PRO A 57 27.17 -5.53 10.74
N LEU A 58 26.42 -5.54 9.63
CA LEU A 58 26.77 -6.24 8.39
C LEU A 58 26.58 -5.32 7.17
N PRO A 59 27.39 -4.24 7.04
CA PRO A 59 27.26 -3.33 5.91
C PRO A 59 27.81 -3.94 4.61
N GLU A 60 27.06 -3.78 3.54
CA GLU A 60 27.46 -4.13 2.18
C GLU A 60 27.47 -2.90 1.28
N VAL A 61 28.57 -2.72 0.55
CA VAL A 61 28.69 -1.64 -0.42
C VAL A 61 27.77 -1.92 -1.60
N ASN A 62 26.76 -1.08 -1.79
CA ASN A 62 25.93 -1.07 -3.00
C ASN A 62 26.09 0.28 -3.70
N GLU A 63 27.15 0.41 -4.49
CA GLU A 63 27.50 1.66 -5.16
C GLU A 63 26.36 2.21 -6.04
N LYS A 64 25.55 1.32 -6.64
CA LYS A 64 24.41 1.73 -7.47
C LYS A 64 23.31 2.43 -6.66
N GLN A 65 22.97 1.91 -5.49
CA GLN A 65 21.93 2.50 -4.64
C GLN A 65 22.46 3.68 -3.83
N ALA A 66 23.68 3.56 -3.29
CA ALA A 66 24.33 4.63 -2.53
C ALA A 66 24.72 5.82 -3.42
N GLY A 67 25.11 5.60 -4.67
CA GLY A 67 25.43 6.67 -5.64
C GLY A 67 24.19 7.39 -6.19
N ALA A 68 23.01 6.78 -6.13
CA ALA A 68 21.78 7.33 -6.68
C ALA A 68 21.07 8.34 -5.77
N ILE A 69 21.48 8.43 -4.50
CA ILE A 69 20.88 9.33 -3.51
C ILE A 69 21.75 10.58 -3.32
N SER A 70 21.10 11.75 -3.30
CA SER A 70 21.76 13.03 -2.98
C SER A 70 22.15 13.11 -1.51
N ASN A 71 23.27 13.78 -1.20
CA ASN A 71 23.75 14.02 0.18
C ASN A 71 22.78 14.83 1.03
N LEU A 72 21.84 15.55 0.41
CA LEU A 72 20.82 16.32 1.11
C LEU A 72 19.44 15.81 0.67
N GLN A 73 18.69 15.27 1.62
CA GLN A 73 17.38 14.68 1.42
C GLN A 73 16.30 15.58 2.00
N HIS A 74 15.63 16.32 1.11
CA HIS A 74 14.41 17.04 1.42
C HIS A 74 13.19 16.33 0.85
N GLY A 75 12.07 16.39 1.58
CA GLY A 75 10.80 15.90 1.08
C GLY A 75 9.80 15.56 2.17
N TYR A 76 9.04 14.49 1.97
CA TYR A 76 7.95 14.11 2.87
C TYR A 76 8.20 12.74 3.46
N SER A 77 7.95 12.60 4.77
CA SER A 77 7.93 11.27 5.37
C SER A 77 6.75 10.47 4.83
N GLY A 78 7.01 9.19 4.58
CA GLY A 78 6.01 8.17 4.34
C GLY A 78 5.75 7.40 5.62
N LEU A 79 5.58 6.08 5.53
CA LEU A 79 5.44 5.24 6.72
C LEU A 79 6.79 5.11 7.44
N MET A 80 6.84 5.45 8.73
CA MET A 80 8.06 5.34 9.55
C MET A 80 7.78 4.71 10.91
N THR A 81 8.25 3.48 11.15
CA THR A 81 7.98 2.68 12.36
C THR A 81 9.13 1.71 12.66
N ALA A 82 9.28 1.32 13.92
CA ALA A 82 10.21 0.31 14.39
C ALA A 82 9.51 -0.96 14.96
N SER A 83 8.18 -0.96 15.05
CA SER A 83 7.41 -2.05 15.67
C SER A 83 6.68 -2.96 14.67
N TYR A 84 6.94 -2.86 13.37
CA TYR A 84 6.26 -3.69 12.38
C TYR A 84 6.67 -5.16 12.53
N ARG A 85 5.73 -6.07 12.80
CA ARG A 85 6.06 -7.48 13.05
C ARG A 85 6.02 -8.29 11.77
N VAL A 86 7.12 -8.95 11.45
CA VAL A 86 7.22 -9.80 10.26
C VAL A 86 7.76 -11.18 10.60
N ALA A 87 7.11 -12.22 10.07
CA ALA A 87 7.58 -13.61 10.14
C ALA A 87 8.51 -13.97 8.96
N LYS A 88 8.41 -13.22 7.85
CA LYS A 88 9.27 -13.31 6.68
C LYS A 88 9.50 -11.90 6.14
N LEU A 89 10.71 -11.60 5.67
CA LEU A 89 10.92 -10.32 4.99
C LEU A 89 10.09 -10.29 3.70
N PRO A 90 9.40 -9.17 3.41
CA PRO A 90 8.91 -8.87 2.08
C PRO A 90 10.01 -9.16 1.04
N ARG A 91 9.71 -10.00 0.04
CA ARG A 91 10.69 -10.45 -0.96
C ARG A 91 11.37 -9.25 -1.62
N ARG A 92 12.70 -9.23 -1.58
CA ARG A 92 13.55 -8.37 -2.41
C ARG A 92 13.26 -8.76 -3.86
N ARG A 93 12.87 -7.81 -4.74
CA ARG A 93 12.96 -8.07 -6.18
C ARG A 93 14.43 -8.17 -6.50
N SER A 94 14.90 -9.40 -6.77
CA SER A 94 16.20 -9.78 -7.32
C SER A 94 17.23 -8.64 -7.30
N GLN A 95 18.03 -8.56 -6.23
CA GLN A 95 19.37 -8.04 -6.43
C GLN A 95 20.12 -9.12 -7.20
N GLY A 96 20.74 -8.72 -8.32
CA GLY A 96 21.47 -9.65 -9.19
C GLY A 96 22.54 -10.44 -8.44
N ASP A 97 23.00 -11.51 -9.10
CA ASP A 97 24.01 -12.47 -8.66
C ASP A 97 25.16 -11.81 -7.87
N GLY A 98 25.08 -11.82 -6.53
CA GLY A 98 26.16 -11.36 -5.67
C GLY A 98 25.76 -10.68 -4.36
N ALA A 99 24.50 -10.28 -4.17
CA ALA A 99 24.07 -9.73 -2.86
C ALA A 99 23.82 -10.85 -1.85
N SER A 100 24.46 -10.79 -0.68
CA SER A 100 24.22 -11.79 0.38
C SER A 100 22.76 -11.68 0.81
N ALA A 101 22.00 -12.75 0.58
CA ALA A 101 20.65 -12.82 1.08
C ALA A 101 20.72 -12.84 2.61
N LEU A 102 20.30 -11.74 3.25
CA LEU A 102 20.14 -11.72 4.69
C LEU A 102 19.32 -12.94 5.13
N PRO A 103 19.75 -13.65 6.18
CA PRO A 103 19.07 -14.86 6.60
C PRO A 103 17.61 -14.57 6.95
N THR A 104 16.75 -15.57 6.79
CA THR A 104 15.35 -15.44 7.22
C THR A 104 15.34 -15.19 8.73
N PRO A 105 14.60 -14.19 9.23
CA PRO A 105 14.57 -13.89 10.65
C PRO A 105 14.05 -15.12 11.42
N PRO A 106 14.71 -15.52 12.51
CA PRO A 106 14.22 -16.59 13.35
C PRO A 106 12.97 -16.10 14.12
N GLY A 107 11.81 -16.63 13.74
CA GLY A 107 10.53 -16.28 14.36
C GLY A 107 10.04 -14.87 14.04
N LEU A 108 9.16 -14.34 14.89
CA LEU A 108 8.57 -13.02 14.73
C LEU A 108 9.57 -11.95 15.21
N LYS A 109 10.01 -11.08 14.30
CA LYS A 109 10.93 -9.98 14.61
C LYS A 109 10.26 -8.63 14.36
N ASN A 110 10.71 -7.63 15.10
CA ASN A 110 10.39 -6.23 14.83
C ASN A 110 11.22 -5.79 13.62
N LEU A 111 10.56 -5.11 12.70
CA LEU A 111 11.12 -4.58 11.48
C LEU A 111 11.15 -3.06 11.59
N LEU A 112 12.35 -2.49 11.45
CA LEU A 112 12.52 -1.09 11.13
C LEU A 112 12.03 -0.88 9.70
N PHE A 113 11.02 -0.03 9.54
CA PHE A 113 10.51 0.38 8.25
C PHE A 113 10.45 1.90 8.20
N PHE A 114 11.38 2.50 7.45
CA PHE A 114 11.33 3.92 7.11
C PHE A 114 11.15 4.10 5.62
N GLU A 115 10.21 4.95 5.27
CA GLU A 115 9.91 5.36 3.90
C GLU A 115 9.83 6.86 3.83
N TRP A 116 10.41 7.44 2.79
CA TRP A 116 10.17 8.83 2.42
C TRP A 116 10.23 9.03 0.91
N PHE A 117 9.77 10.21 0.49
CA PHE A 117 9.76 10.64 -0.89
C PHE A 117 10.57 11.93 -0.99
N ASN A 118 11.62 11.92 -1.77
CA ASN A 118 12.49 13.09 -1.93
C ASN A 118 12.08 13.98 -3.11
N GLN A 119 12.67 15.16 -3.18
CA GLN A 119 12.45 16.14 -4.27
C GLN A 119 12.82 15.58 -5.66
N ASP A 120 13.77 14.64 -5.73
CA ASP A 120 14.18 13.96 -6.96
C ASP A 120 13.18 12.89 -7.44
N GLN A 121 11.98 12.85 -6.87
CA GLN A 121 10.94 11.85 -7.17
C GLN A 121 11.44 10.41 -7.00
N GLN A 122 12.26 10.20 -5.97
CA GLN A 122 12.70 8.89 -5.52
C GLN A 122 11.94 8.53 -4.25
N ARG A 123 11.54 7.26 -4.19
CA ARG A 123 11.04 6.63 -2.97
C ARG A 123 12.21 5.92 -2.32
N VAL A 124 12.58 6.36 -1.13
CA VAL A 124 13.69 5.79 -0.39
C VAL A 124 13.14 4.94 0.74
N LEU A 125 13.75 3.76 0.94
CA LEU A 125 13.32 2.74 1.87
C LEU A 125 14.49 2.27 2.74
N ILE A 126 14.24 2.16 4.03
CA ILE A 126 15.05 1.39 4.97
C ILE A 126 14.13 0.31 5.53
N GLN A 127 14.44 -0.93 5.22
CA GLN A 127 13.66 -2.06 5.66
C GLN A 127 14.59 -3.12 6.26
N SER A 128 14.70 -3.16 7.59
CA SER A 128 15.64 -4.07 8.24
C SER A 128 15.18 -4.57 9.61
N TRP A 129 15.54 -5.82 9.92
CA TRP A 129 15.34 -6.47 11.22
C TRP A 129 16.65 -6.72 11.97
N HIS A 130 17.80 -6.58 11.31
CA HIS A 130 19.12 -6.91 11.86
C HIS A 130 19.92 -5.66 12.26
N LEU A 131 19.42 -4.45 11.97
CA LEU A 131 20.02 -3.22 12.48
C LEU A 131 19.89 -3.18 14.00
N HIS A 132 20.98 -2.76 14.66
CA HIS A 132 20.95 -2.49 16.09
C HIS A 132 20.34 -1.11 16.30
N LEU A 133 19.23 -1.05 17.03
CA LEU A 133 18.48 0.18 17.28
C LEU A 133 18.65 0.65 18.73
N ARG A 134 18.75 1.97 18.91
CA ARG A 134 18.56 2.64 20.20
C ARG A 134 17.51 3.72 20.00
N VAL A 135 16.48 3.69 20.84
CA VAL A 135 15.36 4.65 20.79
C VAL A 135 15.41 5.49 22.05
N SER A 136 15.38 6.81 21.91
CA SER A 136 15.34 7.74 23.05
C SER A 136 13.97 7.72 23.74
N ALA A 137 13.88 8.40 24.88
CA ALA A 137 12.58 8.74 25.46
C ALA A 137 11.79 9.66 24.49
N PRO A 138 10.46 9.52 24.40
CA PRO A 138 9.62 10.38 23.58
C PRO A 138 9.53 11.80 24.18
N ARG A 139 9.71 12.82 23.34
CA ARG A 139 9.50 14.24 23.69
C ARG A 139 8.04 14.67 23.60
N TRP A 140 7.28 13.97 22.77
CA TRP A 140 5.85 14.13 22.58
C TRP A 140 5.28 12.78 22.13
N GLN A 141 3.96 12.64 22.13
CA GLN A 141 3.30 11.39 21.77
C GLN A 141 2.23 11.64 20.72
N LEU A 142 2.09 10.68 19.81
CA LEU A 142 1.05 10.70 18.79
C LEU A 142 -0.18 9.96 19.33
N THR A 143 -1.34 10.60 19.29
CA THR A 143 -2.60 9.94 19.65
C THR A 143 -3.03 8.92 18.59
N LYS A 144 -3.98 8.04 18.93
CA LYS A 144 -4.50 7.03 18.00
C LYS A 144 -5.19 7.67 16.79
N ASP A 145 -5.90 8.78 16.99
CA ASP A 145 -6.64 9.46 15.92
C ASP A 145 -5.69 10.22 14.99
N GLU A 146 -4.65 10.85 15.53
CA GLU A 146 -3.58 11.47 14.74
C GLU A 146 -2.77 10.42 13.98
N GLU A 147 -2.51 9.25 14.56
CA GLU A 147 -1.90 8.12 13.85
C GLU A 147 -2.76 7.65 12.68
N ALA A 148 -4.08 7.53 12.87
CA ALA A 148 -4.99 7.19 11.78
C ALA A 148 -4.98 8.24 10.66
N ALA A 149 -4.96 9.53 11.01
CA ALA A 149 -4.82 10.61 10.04
C ALA A 149 -3.47 10.57 9.30
N LEU A 150 -2.37 10.36 10.02
CA LEU A 150 -1.03 10.23 9.46
C LEU A 150 -0.96 9.04 8.50
N LEU A 151 -1.55 7.90 8.84
CA LEU A 151 -1.62 6.75 7.96
C LEU A 151 -2.40 7.05 6.68
N ARG A 152 -3.52 7.79 6.76
CA ARG A 152 -4.26 8.26 5.57
C ARG A 152 -3.40 9.18 4.70
N GLN A 153 -2.71 10.14 5.30
CA GLN A 153 -1.80 11.06 4.59
C GLN A 153 -0.65 10.30 3.92
N ASN A 154 0.00 9.35 4.61
CA ASN A 154 1.10 8.57 4.06
C ASN A 154 0.62 7.67 2.89
N ARG A 155 -0.59 7.12 2.99
CA ARG A 155 -1.24 6.39 1.88
C ARG A 155 -1.50 7.31 0.69
N ALA A 156 -2.04 8.50 0.91
CA ALA A 156 -2.30 9.48 -0.14
C ALA A 156 -1.00 9.92 -0.83
N ARG A 157 0.06 10.23 -0.08
CA ARG A 157 1.39 10.57 -0.61
C ARG A 157 1.97 9.44 -1.45
N ARG A 158 1.90 8.19 -0.93
CA ARG A 158 2.34 7.01 -1.67
C ARG A 158 1.54 6.83 -2.96
N LYS A 159 0.22 6.99 -2.92
CA LYS A 159 -0.65 6.93 -4.10
C LYS A 159 -0.27 8.02 -5.11
N HIS A 160 -0.07 9.25 -4.66
CA HIS A 160 0.36 10.36 -5.51
C HIS A 160 1.72 10.08 -6.15
N PHE A 161 2.70 9.58 -5.41
CA PHE A 161 4.00 9.19 -5.97
C PHE A 161 3.88 8.09 -7.04
N LEU A 162 3.01 7.10 -6.80
CA LEU A 162 2.84 5.96 -7.70
C LEU A 162 2.03 6.30 -8.95
N LEU A 163 1.02 7.18 -8.84
CA LEU A 163 0.09 7.51 -9.92
C LEU A 163 0.40 8.85 -10.60
N GLY A 164 1.08 9.76 -9.92
CA GLY A 164 1.46 11.11 -10.39
C GLY A 164 2.52 11.12 -11.49
N GLN A 165 2.94 9.95 -11.99
CA GLN A 165 3.81 9.82 -13.17
C GLN A 165 3.10 10.14 -14.50
N SER A 166 1.89 10.74 -14.46
CA SER A 166 1.25 11.28 -15.66
C SER A 166 1.80 12.69 -15.94
N PRO A 167 2.40 12.95 -17.12
CA PRO A 167 3.08 14.22 -17.43
C PRO A 167 2.16 15.46 -17.48
N ASN A 168 0.85 15.32 -17.24
CA ASN A 168 -0.15 16.40 -17.32
C ASN A 168 -0.75 16.85 -15.98
N SER A 169 -0.25 16.40 -14.83
CA SER A 169 -0.83 16.76 -13.52
C SER A 169 -0.20 18.04 -12.93
N ARG A 170 -0.75 19.22 -13.26
CA ARG A 170 -0.47 20.51 -12.59
C ARG A 170 -1.20 20.67 -11.24
N SER A 171 -1.28 19.62 -10.43
CA SER A 171 -1.96 19.66 -9.11
C SER A 171 -0.98 19.69 -7.93
N ALA A 172 0.27 20.10 -8.16
CA ALA A 172 1.34 19.96 -7.19
C ALA A 172 1.16 20.81 -5.91
N ASP A 173 0.39 21.90 -5.94
CA ASP A 173 0.37 22.84 -4.80
C ASP A 173 -0.75 22.64 -3.78
N ALA A 174 -1.77 21.82 -4.07
CA ALA A 174 -2.96 21.72 -3.18
C ALA A 174 -2.82 20.71 -2.03
N LEU A 175 -1.73 19.93 -1.96
CA LEU A 175 -1.51 18.90 -0.92
C LEU A 175 -0.45 19.32 0.12
N HIS A 176 -0.01 20.58 0.08
CA HIS A 176 1.25 21.02 0.67
C HIS A 176 1.10 22.27 1.54
N SER A 177 0.53 22.14 2.74
CA SER A 177 0.83 23.01 3.90
C SER A 177 0.28 22.41 5.20
N PRO A 178 1.03 22.45 6.32
CA PRO A 178 0.46 22.20 7.64
C PRO A 178 -0.61 23.27 7.92
N GLY A 179 -1.86 22.87 8.15
CA GLY A 179 -2.97 23.79 8.46
C GLY A 179 -3.90 24.16 7.30
N TYR A 180 -3.80 23.52 6.14
CA TYR A 180 -4.83 23.59 5.10
C TYR A 180 -5.65 22.29 5.05
N ASP A 181 -6.98 22.44 4.92
CA ASP A 181 -7.92 21.33 4.86
C ASP A 181 -7.68 20.45 3.62
N ASP A 182 -7.76 19.14 3.82
CA ASP A 182 -7.68 18.16 2.72
C ASP A 182 -8.83 18.45 1.74
N PRO A 183 -8.58 18.65 0.43
CA PRO A 183 -9.65 18.89 -0.54
C PRO A 183 -10.63 17.71 -0.68
N PHE A 184 -10.33 16.57 -0.05
CA PHE A 184 -11.21 15.41 0.06
C PHE A 184 -11.73 15.15 1.48
N GLN A 185 -11.42 16.03 2.44
CA GLN A 185 -12.13 16.04 3.71
C GLN A 185 -13.55 16.58 3.46
N PRO A 186 -14.60 15.82 3.83
CA PRO A 186 -15.95 16.36 3.76
C PRO A 186 -16.05 17.56 4.71
N THR A 187 -16.47 18.71 4.19
CA THR A 187 -16.58 19.99 4.92
C THR A 187 -17.52 19.94 6.14
N LYS A 188 -18.30 18.86 6.29
CA LYS A 188 -19.08 18.53 7.48
C LYS A 188 -19.07 17.02 7.72
N PRO A 189 -19.05 16.57 9.00
CA PRO A 189 -19.20 15.15 9.31
C PRO A 189 -20.54 14.63 8.76
N GLY A 190 -20.50 13.63 7.87
CA GLY A 190 -21.70 12.95 7.35
C GLY A 190 -22.19 13.37 5.96
N CYS A 191 -21.50 14.27 5.25
CA CYS A 191 -21.81 14.52 3.83
C CYS A 191 -20.94 13.65 2.91
N ASP A 192 -21.58 12.95 1.97
CA ASP A 192 -20.92 12.20 0.91
C ASP A 192 -20.31 13.19 -0.12
N PRO A 193 -18.97 13.23 -0.27
CA PRO A 193 -18.31 14.09 -1.25
C PRO A 193 -18.54 13.62 -2.70
N PHE A 194 -19.23 12.50 -2.92
CA PHE A 194 -19.65 11.99 -4.23
C PHE A 194 -21.18 12.04 -4.43
N GLY A 195 -21.91 12.75 -3.57
CA GLY A 195 -23.32 13.01 -3.79
C GLY A 195 -23.53 13.73 -5.15
N PRO A 196 -24.59 13.40 -5.91
CA PRO A 196 -24.82 14.00 -7.21
C PRO A 196 -24.91 15.51 -7.05
N SER A 197 -24.07 16.24 -7.80
CA SER A 197 -24.15 17.69 -7.91
C SER A 197 -25.57 18.07 -8.31
N THR A 198 -26.22 18.89 -7.50
CA THR A 198 -27.53 19.48 -7.82
C THR A 198 -27.31 20.49 -8.95
N GLY A 199 -27.43 19.99 -10.17
CA GLY A 199 -27.50 20.74 -11.41
C GLY A 199 -28.56 20.09 -12.28
N GLU A 200 -29.65 20.82 -12.49
CA GLU A 200 -30.87 20.43 -13.18
C GLU A 200 -30.63 19.78 -14.55
N SER A 201 -31.28 18.63 -14.80
CA SER A 201 -32.16 18.44 -15.96
C SER A 201 -32.81 17.05 -15.87
N SER A 202 -34.11 17.06 -15.66
CA SER A 202 -35.03 15.92 -15.71
C SER A 202 -35.07 15.29 -17.09
N GLU A 203 -34.89 13.97 -17.18
CA GLU A 203 -35.55 13.18 -18.22
C GLU A 203 -35.81 11.74 -17.75
N THR A 204 -37.10 11.42 -17.78
CA THR A 204 -37.76 10.24 -17.25
C THR A 204 -37.54 9.02 -18.14
N ARG A 205 -37.15 7.87 -17.58
CA ARG A 205 -37.32 6.55 -18.24
C ARG A 205 -38.00 5.54 -17.30
N PRO A 206 -38.87 4.66 -17.83
CA PRO A 206 -39.87 3.95 -17.05
C PRO A 206 -39.30 2.75 -16.27
N PRO A 207 -40.01 2.27 -15.23
CA PRO A 207 -39.51 1.22 -14.35
C PRO A 207 -39.62 -0.16 -15.02
N HIS A 208 -38.48 -0.84 -15.19
CA HIS A 208 -38.49 -2.26 -15.49
C HIS A 208 -38.89 -3.05 -14.23
N LYS A 209 -40.11 -3.62 -14.26
CA LYS A 209 -40.55 -4.67 -13.35
C LYS A 209 -39.58 -5.86 -13.41
N LYS A 210 -38.88 -6.16 -12.32
CA LYS A 210 -38.30 -7.49 -12.08
C LYS A 210 -39.22 -8.23 -11.13
N GLY A 211 -39.78 -9.34 -11.61
CA GLY A 211 -40.59 -10.26 -10.82
C GLY A 211 -39.80 -10.92 -9.69
N PRO A 212 -40.50 -11.57 -8.74
CA PRO A 212 -39.88 -12.09 -7.53
C PRO A 212 -39.07 -13.34 -7.88
N ARG A 213 -37.74 -13.22 -7.88
CA ARG A 213 -36.88 -14.40 -7.76
C ARG A 213 -36.85 -14.77 -6.29
N THR A 214 -37.47 -15.89 -5.96
CA THR A 214 -37.32 -16.65 -4.71
C THR A 214 -35.83 -16.94 -4.52
N GLN A 215 -35.14 -16.11 -3.74
CA GLN A 215 -33.74 -16.29 -3.37
C GLN A 215 -33.69 -17.07 -2.05
N ASN A 216 -32.93 -18.16 -2.04
CA ASN A 216 -32.79 -19.05 -0.89
C ASN A 216 -32.28 -18.28 0.35
N PRO A 217 -32.80 -18.53 1.56
CA PRO A 217 -32.38 -17.83 2.77
C PRO A 217 -30.90 -18.03 3.13
N ALA A 218 -30.26 -19.10 2.64
CA ALA A 218 -28.83 -19.36 2.79
C ALA A 218 -27.92 -18.40 1.98
N GLU A 219 -28.46 -17.68 0.98
CA GLU A 219 -27.69 -16.72 0.17
C GLU A 219 -27.49 -15.35 0.82
N LYS A 220 -28.20 -15.07 1.92
CA LYS A 220 -28.16 -13.80 2.64
C LYS A 220 -27.19 -13.78 3.83
N ASP A 221 -26.60 -14.93 4.17
CA ASP A 221 -25.69 -15.00 5.29
C ASP A 221 -24.31 -14.41 4.90
N PRO A 222 -23.86 -13.32 5.56
CA PRO A 222 -22.60 -12.67 5.23
C PRO A 222 -21.39 -13.58 5.49
N VAL A 223 -21.50 -14.57 6.37
CA VAL A 223 -20.43 -15.57 6.62
C VAL A 223 -20.26 -16.52 5.43
N THR A 224 -21.37 -16.98 4.87
CA THR A 224 -21.34 -17.82 3.67
C THR A 224 -20.81 -17.05 2.45
N ARG A 225 -21.17 -15.76 2.31
CA ARG A 225 -20.67 -14.88 1.23
C ARG A 225 -19.20 -14.54 1.38
N SER A 226 -18.72 -14.29 2.60
CA SER A 226 -17.30 -14.03 2.87
C SER A 226 -16.42 -15.26 2.56
N ALA A 227 -16.89 -16.46 2.90
CA ALA A 227 -16.21 -17.71 2.55
C ALA A 227 -16.14 -17.93 1.03
N ALA A 228 -17.21 -17.61 0.30
CA ALA A 228 -17.23 -17.68 -1.16
C ALA A 228 -16.25 -16.67 -1.80
N LEU A 229 -16.20 -15.44 -1.29
CA LEU A 229 -15.23 -14.43 -1.72
C LEU A 229 -13.78 -14.88 -1.44
N ALA A 230 -13.51 -15.43 -0.26
CA ALA A 230 -12.19 -15.95 0.10
C ALA A 230 -11.74 -17.09 -0.84
N LYS A 231 -12.67 -17.95 -1.28
CA LYS A 231 -12.38 -19.02 -2.26
C LYS A 231 -11.98 -18.46 -3.61
N GLU A 232 -12.69 -17.45 -4.13
CA GLU A 232 -12.35 -16.80 -5.40
C GLU A 232 -11.02 -16.05 -5.33
N LEU A 233 -10.72 -15.37 -4.21
CA LEU A 233 -9.43 -14.70 -4.00
C LEU A 233 -8.25 -15.68 -3.99
N ARG A 234 -8.42 -16.88 -3.42
CA ARG A 234 -7.40 -17.95 -3.48
C ARG A 234 -7.24 -18.51 -4.89
N ARG A 235 -8.34 -18.67 -5.62
CA ARG A 235 -8.32 -19.10 -7.03
C ARG A 235 -7.53 -18.11 -7.88
N PHE A 236 -7.79 -16.82 -7.71
CA PHE A 236 -7.06 -15.74 -8.38
C PHE A 236 -5.56 -15.81 -8.10
N GLN A 237 -5.15 -15.99 -6.84
CA GLN A 237 -3.74 -16.16 -6.48
C GLN A 237 -3.11 -17.35 -7.20
N GLY A 238 -3.80 -18.49 -7.26
CA GLY A 238 -3.31 -19.68 -7.95
C GLY A 238 -3.06 -19.47 -9.44
N LEU A 239 -3.90 -18.65 -10.10
CA LEU A 239 -3.73 -18.29 -11.51
C LEU A 239 -2.47 -17.45 -11.77
N LEU A 240 -2.04 -16.65 -10.80
CA LEU A 240 -0.87 -15.76 -10.94
C LEU A 240 0.47 -16.42 -10.62
N VAL A 241 0.47 -17.64 -10.03
CA VAL A 241 1.70 -18.39 -9.71
C VAL A 241 2.36 -19.00 -10.96
N PHE A 242 1.61 -19.18 -12.03
CA PHE A 242 2.07 -19.80 -13.28
C PHE A 242 1.93 -18.83 -14.44
N ASN A 243 2.88 -17.92 -14.64
CA ASN A 243 3.22 -17.50 -16.02
C ASN A 243 4.56 -16.74 -16.11
N GLU A 244 5.56 -17.33 -16.76
CA GLU A 244 6.84 -16.67 -17.08
C GLU A 244 6.79 -15.84 -18.38
N GLU A 245 5.66 -15.87 -19.11
CA GLU A 245 5.56 -15.37 -20.49
C GLU A 245 4.86 -14.01 -20.66
N VAL A 246 4.31 -13.42 -19.58
CA VAL A 246 3.77 -12.04 -19.61
C VAL A 246 4.92 -10.99 -19.63
N ARG A 247 5.97 -11.24 -20.41
CA ARG A 247 7.17 -10.40 -20.54
C ARG A 247 6.92 -9.09 -21.27
N THR A 248 5.76 -8.95 -21.91
CA THR A 248 5.51 -7.83 -22.83
C THR A 248 5.06 -6.54 -22.14
N ARG A 249 4.53 -6.59 -20.89
CA ARG A 249 4.10 -5.37 -20.16
C ARG A 249 4.36 -5.42 -18.65
N PRO A 250 5.53 -4.92 -18.18
CA PRO A 250 5.90 -4.96 -16.77
C PRO A 250 4.96 -4.17 -15.85
N ALA A 251 4.20 -3.20 -16.38
CA ALA A 251 3.24 -2.42 -15.59
C ALA A 251 2.00 -3.24 -15.18
N VAL A 252 1.43 -4.04 -16.10
CA VAL A 252 0.24 -4.85 -15.79
C VAL A 252 0.60 -6.01 -14.88
N LEU A 253 1.77 -6.62 -15.06
CA LEU A 253 2.29 -7.62 -14.12
C LEU A 253 2.49 -7.07 -12.71
N ARG A 254 3.00 -5.84 -12.58
CA ARG A 254 3.12 -5.18 -11.28
C ARG A 254 1.75 -4.97 -10.64
N LEU A 255 0.75 -4.53 -11.41
CA LEU A 255 -0.62 -4.37 -10.93
C LEU A 255 -1.23 -5.70 -10.49
N LEU A 256 -1.14 -6.74 -11.30
CA LEU A 256 -1.65 -8.08 -10.97
C LEU A 256 -0.96 -8.67 -9.74
N SER A 257 0.36 -8.52 -9.61
CA SER A 257 1.10 -8.92 -8.41
C SER A 257 0.61 -8.17 -7.16
N THR A 258 0.36 -6.86 -7.26
CA THR A 258 -0.17 -6.10 -6.09
C THR A 258 -1.60 -6.52 -5.74
N VAL A 259 -2.42 -6.85 -6.73
CA VAL A 259 -3.77 -7.35 -6.50
C VAL A 259 -3.73 -8.75 -5.89
N ALA A 260 -2.71 -9.56 -6.21
CA ALA A 260 -2.48 -10.86 -5.59
C ALA A 260 -2.13 -10.74 -4.10
N ASP A 261 -1.23 -9.82 -3.76
CA ASP A 261 -0.84 -9.55 -2.37
C ASP A 261 -2.04 -9.05 -1.56
N LEU A 262 -2.84 -8.16 -2.16
CA LEU A 262 -4.05 -7.64 -1.54
C LEU A 262 -5.12 -8.73 -1.41
N ALA A 263 -5.25 -9.63 -2.39
CA ALA A 263 -6.11 -10.80 -2.27
C ALA A 263 -5.68 -11.69 -1.09
N ALA A 264 -4.38 -11.85 -0.83
CA ALA A 264 -3.88 -12.64 0.29
C ALA A 264 -4.22 -11.99 1.63
N HIS A 265 -4.11 -10.67 1.70
CA HIS A 265 -4.53 -9.90 2.87
C HIS A 265 -6.04 -10.06 3.13
N LEU A 266 -6.88 -9.89 2.11
CA LEU A 266 -8.34 -10.03 2.25
C LEU A 266 -8.76 -11.45 2.61
N VAL A 267 -8.09 -12.49 2.10
CA VAL A 267 -8.35 -13.88 2.51
C VAL A 267 -8.11 -14.08 4.01
N HIS A 268 -7.11 -13.40 4.57
CA HIS A 268 -6.85 -13.44 6.00
C HIS A 268 -7.95 -12.72 6.79
N MET A 269 -8.34 -11.52 6.36
CA MET A 269 -9.41 -10.73 7.00
C MET A 269 -10.77 -11.42 6.95
N LEU A 270 -11.14 -12.01 5.80
CA LEU A 270 -12.39 -12.76 5.65
C LEU A 270 -12.43 -14.03 6.50
N ARG A 271 -11.27 -14.63 6.80
CA ARG A 271 -11.18 -15.76 7.73
C ARG A 271 -11.42 -15.30 9.18
N GLN A 272 -10.79 -14.19 9.57
CA GLN A 272 -11.03 -13.58 10.89
C GLN A 272 -12.50 -13.17 11.04
N PHE A 273 -13.16 -12.70 9.97
CA PHE A 273 -14.59 -12.39 9.97
C PHE A 273 -15.49 -13.61 10.28
N ALA A 274 -15.14 -14.80 9.79
CA ALA A 274 -15.90 -16.02 10.09
C ALA A 274 -15.72 -16.49 11.54
N GLU A 275 -14.63 -16.07 12.19
CA GLU A 275 -14.27 -16.45 13.57
C GLU A 275 -14.68 -15.37 14.60
N ALA A 276 -14.88 -14.11 14.19
CA ALA A 276 -15.13 -12.95 15.06
C ALA A 276 -16.61 -12.56 15.21
N GLN A 277 -16.98 -12.03 16.38
CA GLN A 277 -18.31 -11.43 16.62
C GLN A 277 -18.47 -10.09 15.87
N LYS A 278 -19.74 -9.69 15.67
CA LYS A 278 -20.21 -8.52 14.87
C LYS A 278 -19.47 -7.19 15.07
N GLU A 279 -18.80 -7.01 16.20
CA GLU A 279 -18.15 -5.75 16.61
C GLU A 279 -16.98 -5.33 15.70
N HIS A 280 -16.43 -6.22 14.86
CA HIS A 280 -15.27 -5.90 13.99
C HIS A 280 -15.63 -5.79 12.50
N TRP A 281 -16.92 -5.76 12.16
CA TRP A 281 -17.39 -5.75 10.77
C TRP A 281 -17.06 -4.47 10.02
N GLU A 282 -16.89 -3.35 10.75
CA GLU A 282 -16.48 -2.06 10.20
C GLU A 282 -15.13 -2.12 9.50
N PHE A 283 -14.15 -2.86 10.04
CA PHE A 283 -12.83 -2.99 9.43
C PHE A 283 -12.87 -3.77 8.12
N LEU A 284 -13.68 -4.83 8.07
CA LEU A 284 -13.87 -5.60 6.84
C LEU A 284 -14.54 -4.75 5.75
N MET A 285 -15.55 -3.94 6.10
CA MET A 285 -16.19 -3.05 5.14
C MET A 285 -15.18 -2.06 4.55
N VAL A 286 -14.37 -1.44 5.40
CA VAL A 286 -13.34 -0.48 4.97
C VAL A 286 -12.32 -1.15 4.04
N ASP A 287 -11.86 -2.35 4.38
CA ASP A 287 -10.89 -3.10 3.56
C ASP A 287 -11.48 -3.49 2.19
N LEU A 288 -12.75 -3.93 2.16
CA LEU A 288 -13.45 -4.27 0.92
C LEU A 288 -13.65 -3.03 0.04
N GLU A 289 -14.12 -1.91 0.60
CA GLU A 289 -14.31 -0.65 -0.13
C GLU A 289 -13.01 -0.11 -0.72
N GLN A 290 -11.90 -0.19 0.04
CA GLN A 290 -10.60 0.29 -0.41
C GLN A 290 -9.95 -0.63 -1.44
N SER A 291 -10.26 -1.92 -1.41
CA SER A 291 -9.73 -2.90 -2.37
C SER A 291 -10.41 -2.85 -3.73
N LEU A 292 -11.69 -2.51 -3.78
CA LEU A 292 -12.53 -2.59 -4.97
C LEU A 292 -11.97 -1.83 -6.18
N PRO A 293 -11.46 -0.58 -6.05
CA PRO A 293 -10.89 0.15 -7.18
C PRO A 293 -9.63 -0.51 -7.77
N LEU A 294 -8.85 -1.23 -6.95
CA LEU A 294 -7.65 -1.92 -7.42
C LEU A 294 -8.00 -3.19 -8.20
N PHE A 295 -9.00 -3.95 -7.76
CA PHE A 295 -9.52 -5.08 -8.53
C PHE A 295 -10.17 -4.62 -9.85
N ALA A 296 -10.93 -3.52 -9.83
CA ALA A 296 -11.51 -2.94 -11.05
C ALA A 296 -10.43 -2.41 -12.02
N ALA A 297 -9.37 -1.77 -11.49
CA ALA A 297 -8.25 -1.32 -12.31
C ALA A 297 -7.49 -2.50 -12.93
N ALA A 298 -7.31 -3.59 -12.19
CA ALA A 298 -6.71 -4.82 -12.69
C ALA A 298 -7.57 -5.45 -13.80
N LEU A 299 -8.89 -5.50 -13.59
CA LEU A 299 -9.84 -6.01 -14.58
C LEU A 299 -9.77 -5.21 -15.88
N ASN A 300 -9.83 -3.88 -15.80
CA ASN A 300 -9.71 -2.99 -16.95
C ASN A 300 -8.35 -3.11 -17.67
N ALA A 301 -7.26 -3.31 -16.92
CA ALA A 301 -5.94 -3.52 -17.50
C ALA A 301 -5.84 -4.87 -18.23
N THR A 302 -6.44 -5.93 -17.68
CA THR A 302 -6.51 -7.24 -18.34
C THR A 302 -7.43 -7.22 -19.56
N ASP A 303 -8.54 -6.49 -19.52
CA ASP A 303 -9.46 -6.36 -20.65
C ASP A 303 -8.80 -5.64 -21.84
N LYS A 304 -8.07 -4.55 -21.56
CA LYS A 304 -7.24 -3.86 -22.56
C LYS A 304 -6.12 -4.74 -23.14
N LEU A 305 -5.57 -5.67 -22.35
CA LEU A 305 -4.57 -6.63 -22.84
C LEU A 305 -5.19 -7.63 -23.81
N VAL A 306 -6.37 -8.17 -23.49
CA VAL A 306 -7.11 -9.10 -24.35
C VAL A 306 -7.49 -8.44 -25.68
N GLN A 307 -7.98 -7.20 -25.64
CA GLN A 307 -8.35 -6.44 -26.85
C GLN A 307 -7.16 -6.12 -27.76
N GLN A 308 -5.95 -5.98 -27.20
CA GLN A 308 -4.74 -5.59 -27.94
C GLN A 308 -3.90 -6.77 -28.44
N ASN A 309 -4.16 -7.99 -27.96
CA ASN A 309 -3.44 -9.22 -28.36
C ASN A 309 -4.42 -10.38 -28.63
N PRO A 310 -5.15 -10.37 -29.76
CA PRO A 310 -6.17 -11.38 -30.06
C PRO A 310 -5.62 -12.78 -30.47
N GLY A 311 -4.31 -13.02 -30.47
CA GLY A 311 -3.70 -14.23 -31.06
C GLY A 311 -2.51 -14.86 -30.31
N GLY A 312 -2.32 -14.58 -29.02
CA GLY A 312 -1.21 -15.15 -28.23
C GLY A 312 -1.58 -16.42 -27.44
N ALA A 313 -0.59 -17.25 -27.12
CA ALA A 313 -0.73 -18.49 -26.33
C ALA A 313 -1.31 -18.28 -24.92
N ASP A 314 -1.33 -17.04 -24.41
CA ASP A 314 -1.81 -16.67 -23.07
C ASP A 314 -3.32 -16.35 -22.97
N MET A 315 -4.09 -16.49 -24.05
CA MET A 315 -5.48 -16.00 -24.07
C MET A 315 -6.41 -16.76 -23.10
N GLN A 316 -6.21 -18.07 -22.93
CA GLN A 316 -6.99 -18.88 -22.00
C GLN A 316 -6.66 -18.54 -20.54
N TRP A 317 -5.39 -18.22 -20.26
CA TRP A 317 -4.95 -17.76 -18.95
C TRP A 317 -5.51 -16.37 -18.63
N LEU A 318 -5.38 -15.40 -19.55
CA LEU A 318 -5.95 -14.06 -19.40
C LEU A 318 -7.47 -14.09 -19.20
N ALA A 319 -8.18 -14.94 -19.94
CA ALA A 319 -9.62 -15.14 -19.74
C ALA A 319 -9.94 -15.70 -18.34
N GLY A 320 -9.11 -16.62 -17.84
CA GLY A 320 -9.22 -17.14 -16.47
C GLY A 320 -8.99 -16.06 -15.41
N VAL A 321 -7.99 -15.20 -15.61
CA VAL A 321 -7.68 -14.07 -14.71
C VAL A 321 -8.82 -13.04 -14.75
N GLN A 322 -9.31 -12.66 -15.92
CA GLN A 322 -10.41 -11.72 -16.10
C GLN A 322 -11.71 -12.22 -15.46
N ALA A 323 -12.07 -13.49 -15.69
CA ALA A 323 -13.24 -14.11 -15.07
C ALA A 323 -13.13 -14.14 -13.53
N SER A 324 -11.93 -14.41 -13.01
CA SER A 324 -11.69 -14.39 -11.57
C SER A 324 -11.81 -12.99 -10.97
N LEU A 325 -11.22 -11.97 -11.62
CA LEU A 325 -11.32 -10.58 -11.20
C LEU A 325 -12.76 -10.07 -11.20
N LEU A 326 -13.53 -10.38 -12.24
CA LEU A 326 -14.95 -10.01 -12.34
C LEU A 326 -15.78 -10.66 -11.23
N ASN A 327 -15.56 -11.94 -10.95
CA ASN A 327 -16.24 -12.65 -9.86
C ASN A 327 -15.88 -12.09 -8.48
N ILE A 328 -14.62 -11.70 -8.27
CA ILE A 328 -14.17 -11.07 -7.03
C ILE A 328 -14.88 -9.72 -6.85
N GLU A 329 -14.87 -8.87 -7.88
CA GLU A 329 -15.47 -7.55 -7.84
C GLU A 329 -16.99 -7.61 -7.56
N LEU A 330 -17.70 -8.53 -8.20
CA LEU A 330 -19.13 -8.77 -7.95
C LEU A 330 -19.38 -9.20 -6.49
N ARG A 331 -18.64 -10.20 -6.01
CA ARG A 331 -18.80 -10.73 -4.65
C ARG A 331 -18.43 -9.73 -3.57
N MET A 332 -17.46 -8.85 -3.82
CA MET A 332 -17.13 -7.75 -2.92
C MET A 332 -18.28 -6.75 -2.81
N ARG A 333 -18.89 -6.36 -3.94
CA ARG A 333 -20.05 -5.46 -3.92
C ARG A 333 -21.26 -6.08 -3.23
N GLU A 334 -21.53 -7.36 -3.49
CA GLU A 334 -22.60 -8.10 -2.82
C GLU A 334 -22.39 -8.15 -1.30
N LEU A 335 -21.17 -8.48 -0.86
CA LEU A 335 -20.84 -8.55 0.56
C LEU A 335 -20.92 -7.16 1.23
N LEU A 336 -20.42 -6.11 0.56
CA LEU A 336 -20.57 -4.72 1.03
C LEU A 336 -22.04 -4.30 1.14
N GLY A 337 -22.89 -4.71 0.20
CA GLY A 337 -24.32 -4.42 0.24
C GLY A 337 -25.07 -5.14 1.37
N LEU A 338 -24.52 -6.23 1.91
CA LEU A 338 -25.07 -6.94 3.08
C LEU A 338 -24.53 -6.44 4.42
N LEU A 339 -23.31 -5.87 4.41
CA LEU A 339 -22.66 -5.36 5.62
C LEU A 339 -23.06 -3.93 5.97
N ARG A 340 -23.53 -3.15 4.98
CA ARG A 340 -24.13 -1.82 5.16
C ARG A 340 -25.58 -1.89 5.63
#